data_AF-A0A1H7JHJ5-F1
#
_entry.id   AF-A0A1H7JHJ5-F1
#
_cell.length_a   1.000
_cell.length_b   1.000
_cell.length_c   1.000
_cell.angle_alpha   90.00
_cell.angle_beta   90.00
_cell.angle_gamma   90.00
#
_symmetry.space_group_name_H-M   'P 1'
#
loop_
_entity.id
_entity.type
_entity.pdbx_description
1 polymer ?
#
loop_
_entity_poly.entity_id
_entity_poly.type
_entity_poly.pdbx_seq_one_letter_code
_entity_poly.pdbx_strand_id
1 'polypeptide(L)'
;MITDLLSIAALVGSGIVAGVLFAVALSVLPALFAMPADRYVYTHQLVGRRWDPTMPILVLSSMIIDVVLAVLTRAEPALLFATAAVLLLGVSVVSHFCNVPINRVVKALDPDEVPPDWRDPRPLWRRWHLLRTALALLGVTVNAVAVVLG
;
A
#
# COMPACT_ATOMS: atom_id res chain seq x y z
N MET A 1 -22.44 18.16 -3.09
CA MET A 1 -23.05 16.92 -2.53
C MET A 1 -22.32 15.66 -3.01
N ILE A 2 -22.33 15.33 -4.31
CA ILE A 2 -21.64 14.11 -4.80
C ILE A 2 -20.11 14.23 -4.71
N THR A 3 -19.54 15.38 -5.06
CA THR A 3 -18.12 15.71 -4.91
C THR A 3 -17.67 15.61 -3.46
N ASP A 4 -18.48 16.10 -2.53
CA ASP A 4 -18.17 16.09 -1.09
C ASP A 4 -18.15 14.66 -0.57
N LEU A 5 -19.12 13.83 -0.96
CA LEU A 5 -19.15 12.41 -0.60
C LEU A 5 -17.95 11.65 -1.15
N LEU A 6 -17.59 11.90 -2.42
CA LEU A 6 -16.41 11.30 -3.04
C LEU A 6 -15.11 11.77 -2.36
N SER A 7 -15.03 13.04 -1.97
CA SER A 7 -13.89 13.62 -1.25
C SER A 7 -13.70 12.98 0.12
N ILE A 8 -14.79 12.76 0.87
CA ILE A 8 -14.77 12.00 2.13
C ILE A 8 -14.31 10.57 1.86
N ALA A 9 -14.84 9.91 0.84
CA ALA A 9 -14.47 8.55 0.49
C ALA A 9 -12.98 8.43 0.08
N ALA A 10 -12.46 9.39 -0.68
CA ALA A 10 -11.04 9.49 -1.05
C ALA A 10 -10.16 9.63 0.19
N LEU A 11 -10.52 10.53 1.12
CA LEU A 11 -9.76 10.75 2.34
C LEU A 11 -9.76 9.53 3.26
N VAL A 12 -10.92 8.89 3.45
CA VAL A 12 -11.06 7.66 4.24
C VAL A 12 -10.27 6.51 3.59
N GLY A 13 -10.43 6.30 2.28
CA GLY A 13 -9.78 5.22 1.54
C GLY A 13 -8.26 5.35 1.54
N SER A 14 -7.75 6.53 1.15
CA SER A 14 -6.30 6.81 1.18
C SER A 14 -5.72 6.80 2.59
N GLY A 15 -6.48 7.24 3.60
CA GLY A 15 -6.11 7.15 5.02
C GLY A 15 -5.97 5.71 5.51
N ILE A 16 -6.90 4.81 5.14
CA ILE A 16 -6.78 3.38 5.46
C ILE A 16 -5.55 2.77 4.78
N VAL A 17 -5.33 3.07 3.49
CA VAL A 17 -4.15 2.59 2.75
C VAL A 17 -2.85 3.02 3.45
N ALA A 18 -2.72 4.32 3.76
CA ALA A 18 -1.55 4.86 4.43
C ALA A 18 -1.37 4.27 5.83
N GLY A 19 -2.46 4.16 6.61
CA GLY A 19 -2.45 3.60 7.96
C GLY A 19 -2.02 2.14 8.00
N VAL A 20 -2.51 1.31 7.08
CA VAL A 20 -2.10 -0.11 6.99
C VAL A 20 -0.63 -0.23 6.63
N LEU A 21 -0.17 0.49 5.60
CA LEU A 21 1.24 0.46 5.20
C LEU A 21 2.15 0.96 6.33
N PHE A 22 1.76 2.04 7.01
CA PHE A 22 2.47 2.56 8.15
C PHE A 22 2.54 1.55 9.31
N ALA A 23 1.42 0.91 9.68
CA ALA A 23 1.39 -0.10 10.74
C ALA A 23 2.27 -1.32 10.40
N VAL A 24 2.29 -1.74 9.13
CA VAL A 24 3.17 -2.82 8.68
C VAL A 24 4.64 -2.40 8.76
N ALA A 25 4.98 -1.18 8.35
CA ALA A 25 6.33 -0.64 8.45
C ALA A 25 6.81 -0.54 9.91
N LEU A 26 5.93 -0.06 10.80
CA LEU A 26 6.26 0.22 12.20
C LEU A 26 6.32 -1.05 13.06
N SER A 27 5.43 -2.02 12.85
CA SER A 27 5.23 -3.14 13.79
C SER A 27 5.44 -4.50 13.14
N VAL A 28 4.76 -4.79 12.02
CA VAL A 28 4.79 -6.12 11.40
C VAL A 28 6.18 -6.44 10.85
N LEU A 29 6.82 -5.49 10.16
CA LEU A 29 8.15 -5.70 9.59
C LEU A 29 9.20 -5.99 10.67
N PRO A 30 9.37 -5.16 11.71
CA PRO A 30 10.30 -5.48 12.80
C PRO A 30 10.08 -6.86 13.42
N ALA A 31 8.82 -7.25 13.64
CA ALA A 31 8.49 -8.59 14.14
C ALA A 31 8.96 -9.69 13.17
N LEU A 32 8.69 -9.55 11.87
CA LEU A 32 9.12 -10.50 10.83
C LEU A 32 10.65 -10.58 10.68
N PHE A 33 11.38 -9.49 10.96
CA PHE A 33 12.85 -9.49 10.97
C PHE A 33 13.44 -10.22 12.18
N ALA A 34 12.77 -10.18 13.33
CA ALA A 34 13.20 -10.88 14.54
C ALA A 34 12.97 -12.41 14.49
N MET A 35 12.12 -12.87 13.57
CA MET A 35 11.80 -14.29 13.42
C MET A 35 12.91 -15.08 12.71
N PRO A 36 13.13 -16.34 13.09
CA PRO A 36 13.87 -17.29 12.25
C PRO A 36 13.13 -17.54 10.93
N ALA A 37 13.83 -18.10 9.94
CA ALA A 37 13.34 -18.14 8.55
C ALA A 37 12.03 -18.94 8.39
N ASP A 38 11.91 -20.09 9.04
CA ASP A 38 10.71 -20.93 9.13
C ASP A 38 9.49 -20.13 9.64
N ARG A 39 9.65 -19.43 10.77
CA ARG A 39 8.58 -18.63 11.39
C ARG A 39 8.24 -17.40 10.55
N TYR A 40 9.22 -16.80 9.89
CA TYR A 40 8.99 -15.73 8.91
C TYR A 40 8.13 -16.22 7.74
N VAL A 41 8.46 -17.35 7.11
CA VAL A 41 7.71 -17.90 5.96
C VAL A 41 6.27 -18.19 6.38
N TYR A 42 6.09 -18.92 7.49
CA TYR A 42 4.76 -19.23 8.03
C TYR A 42 3.94 -17.96 8.30
N THR A 43 4.51 -16.99 9.02
CA THR A 43 3.80 -15.76 9.41
C THR A 43 3.50 -14.89 8.20
N HIS A 44 4.42 -14.80 7.23
CA HIS A 44 4.20 -14.05 5.99
C HIS A 44 3.02 -14.64 5.21
N GLN A 45 2.94 -15.97 5.07
CA GLN A 45 1.83 -16.64 4.40
C GLN A 45 0.50 -16.41 5.14
N LEU A 46 0.51 -16.54 6.47
CA LEU A 46 -0.68 -16.34 7.31
C LEU A 46 -1.23 -14.92 7.22
N VAL A 47 -0.35 -13.91 7.31
CA VAL A 47 -0.72 -12.49 7.22
C VAL A 47 -1.15 -12.15 5.79
N GLY A 48 -0.44 -12.64 4.78
CA GLY A 48 -0.71 -12.37 3.36
C GLY A 48 -2.09 -12.81 2.90
N ARG A 49 -2.62 -13.93 3.41
CA ARG A 49 -3.88 -14.54 2.98
C ARG A 49 -5.07 -13.58 2.91
N ARG A 50 -5.16 -12.64 3.86
CA ARG A 50 -6.23 -11.62 3.87
C ARG A 50 -5.83 -10.33 3.17
N TRP A 51 -4.56 -9.91 3.27
CA TRP A 51 -4.11 -8.65 2.70
C TRP A 51 -3.95 -8.67 1.18
N ASP A 52 -3.59 -9.82 0.59
CA ASP A 52 -3.35 -9.96 -0.85
C ASP A 52 -4.55 -9.56 -1.72
N PRO A 53 -5.79 -9.99 -1.44
CA PRO A 53 -6.95 -9.53 -2.20
C PRO A 53 -7.42 -8.13 -1.77
N THR A 54 -7.30 -7.78 -0.48
CA THR A 54 -7.94 -6.57 0.06
C THR A 54 -7.15 -5.29 -0.26
N MET A 55 -5.82 -5.29 -0.16
CA MET A 55 -5.02 -4.08 -0.40
C MET A 55 -5.16 -3.53 -1.83
N PRO A 56 -5.06 -4.34 -2.90
CA PRO A 56 -5.23 -3.84 -4.26
C PRO A 56 -6.61 -3.21 -4.48
N ILE A 57 -7.67 -3.80 -3.93
CA ILE A 57 -9.03 -3.25 -4.03
C ILE A 57 -9.09 -1.87 -3.40
N LEU A 58 -8.57 -1.71 -2.18
CA LEU A 58 -8.57 -0.43 -1.46
C LEU A 58 -7.74 0.64 -2.17
N VAL A 59 -6.54 0.29 -2.64
CA VAL A 59 -5.65 1.25 -3.32
C VAL A 59 -6.26 1.67 -4.66
N LEU A 60 -6.72 0.72 -5.47
CA LEU A 60 -7.28 1.02 -6.79
C LEU A 60 -8.61 1.75 -6.70
N SER A 61 -9.50 1.39 -5.76
CA SER A 61 -10.76 2.12 -5.59
C SER A 61 -10.52 3.56 -5.14
N SER A 62 -9.62 3.78 -4.17
CA SER A 62 -9.24 5.13 -3.73
C SER A 62 -8.62 5.95 -4.87
N MET A 63 -7.71 5.35 -5.64
CA MET A 63 -7.12 5.98 -6.82
C MET A 63 -8.16 6.34 -7.88
N ILE A 64 -9.13 5.46 -8.14
CA ILE A 64 -10.21 5.74 -9.11
C ILE A 64 -11.08 6.90 -8.63
N ILE A 65 -11.39 6.98 -7.32
CA ILE A 65 -12.13 8.11 -6.75
C ILE A 65 -11.35 9.41 -6.97
N ASP A 66 -10.03 9.42 -6.72
CA ASP A 66 -9.17 10.59 -6.97
C ASP A 66 -9.19 11.01 -8.45
N VAL A 67 -9.15 10.05 -9.39
CA VAL A 67 -9.29 10.33 -10.83
C VAL A 67 -10.64 10.96 -11.16
N VAL A 68 -11.73 10.43 -10.59
CA VAL A 68 -13.07 10.99 -10.80
C VAL A 68 -13.15 12.41 -10.24
N LEU A 69 -12.63 12.66 -9.04
CA LEU A 69 -12.58 13.99 -8.43
C LEU A 69 -11.74 14.98 -9.25
N ALA A 70 -10.61 14.54 -9.81
CA ALA A 70 -9.79 15.37 -10.68
C ALA A 70 -10.54 15.85 -11.94
N VAL A 71 -11.51 15.06 -12.43
CA VAL A 71 -12.35 15.42 -13.58
C VAL A 71 -13.55 16.30 -13.17
N LEU A 72 -14.12 16.05 -12.00
CA LEU A 72 -15.32 16.75 -11.52
C LEU A 72 -15.04 18.12 -10.87
N THR A 73 -13.84 18.31 -10.35
CA THR A 73 -13.40 19.57 -9.74
C THR A 73 -12.68 20.47 -10.76
N ARG A 74 -12.32 21.70 -10.36
CA ARG A 74 -11.64 22.67 -11.22
C ARG A 74 -10.47 23.32 -10.50
N ALA A 75 -9.56 23.91 -11.27
CA ALA A 75 -8.40 24.66 -10.75
C ALA A 75 -7.52 23.82 -9.81
N GLU A 76 -7.10 24.39 -8.68
CA GLU A 76 -6.15 23.79 -7.73
C GLU A 76 -6.60 22.42 -7.19
N PRO A 77 -7.84 22.22 -6.68
CA PRO A 77 -8.30 20.90 -6.23
C PRO A 77 -8.17 19.79 -7.29
N ALA A 78 -8.46 20.10 -8.55
CA ALA A 78 -8.37 19.12 -9.64
C ALA A 78 -6.94 18.59 -9.83
N LEU A 79 -5.95 19.49 -9.75
CA LEU A 79 -4.53 19.13 -9.83
C LEU A 79 -4.08 18.31 -8.62
N LEU A 80 -4.59 18.63 -7.43
CA LEU A 80 -4.28 17.90 -6.21
C LEU A 80 -4.84 16.47 -6.24
N PHE A 81 -6.12 16.29 -6.61
CA PHE A 81 -6.70 14.96 -6.77
C PHE A 81 -5.98 14.15 -7.85
N ALA A 82 -5.61 14.77 -8.99
CA ALA A 82 -4.80 14.10 -10.01
C ALA A 82 -3.43 13.66 -9.46
N THR A 83 -2.80 14.50 -8.65
CA THR A 83 -1.51 14.19 -8.01
C THR A 83 -1.66 13.02 -7.02
N ALA A 84 -2.72 13.02 -6.20
CA ALA A 84 -3.00 11.92 -5.27
C ALA A 84 -3.24 10.59 -6.01
N ALA A 85 -3.98 10.63 -7.12
CA ALA A 85 -4.18 9.47 -7.99
C ALA A 85 -2.84 8.90 -8.52
N VAL A 86 -1.92 9.77 -8.98
CA VAL A 86 -0.59 9.34 -9.44
C VAL A 86 0.22 8.72 -8.31
N LEU A 87 0.14 9.25 -7.09
CA LEU A 87 0.83 8.69 -5.92
C LEU A 87 0.29 7.30 -5.57
N LEU A 88 -1.03 7.11 -5.55
CA LEU A 88 -1.66 5.80 -5.30
C LEU A 88 -1.41 4.81 -6.44
N LEU A 89 -1.33 5.28 -7.68
CA LEU A 89 -0.86 4.47 -8.81
C LEU A 89 0.57 4.00 -8.56
N GLY A 90 1.45 4.88 -8.09
CA GLY A 90 2.81 4.53 -7.68
C GLY A 90 2.87 3.43 -6.62
N VAL A 91 1.99 3.49 -5.61
CA VAL A 91 1.84 2.41 -4.60
C VAL A 91 1.51 1.07 -5.27
N SER A 92 0.57 1.07 -6.23
CA SER A 92 0.16 -0.12 -6.97
C SER A 92 1.28 -0.67 -7.86
N VAL A 93 1.96 0.21 -8.60
CA VAL A 93 3.07 -0.15 -9.49
C VAL A 93 4.22 -0.78 -8.70
N VAL A 94 4.69 -0.13 -7.63
CA VAL A 94 5.76 -0.70 -6.78
C VAL A 94 5.32 -2.03 -6.16
N SER A 95 4.05 -2.15 -5.76
CA SER A 95 3.52 -3.39 -5.23
C SER A 95 3.61 -4.50 -6.27
N HIS A 96 3.08 -4.26 -7.47
CA HIS A 96 2.95 -5.27 -8.52
C HIS A 96 4.29 -5.74 -9.08
N PHE A 97 5.24 -4.81 -9.29
CA PHE A 97 6.51 -5.12 -9.93
C PHE A 97 7.66 -5.43 -8.96
N CYS A 98 7.54 -5.06 -7.68
CA CYS A 98 8.62 -5.27 -6.71
C CYS A 98 8.21 -6.19 -5.55
N ASN A 99 7.18 -5.84 -4.79
CA ASN A 99 6.80 -6.63 -3.61
C ASN A 99 6.11 -7.95 -3.96
N VAL A 100 5.20 -7.96 -4.95
CA VAL A 100 4.43 -9.14 -5.33
C VAL A 100 5.33 -10.28 -5.84
N PRO A 101 6.34 -10.06 -6.70
CA PRO A 101 7.28 -11.10 -7.11
C PRO A 101 8.00 -11.74 -5.91
N ILE A 102 8.47 -10.91 -4.96
CA ILE A 102 9.12 -11.39 -3.73
C ILE A 102 8.13 -12.23 -2.91
N ASN A 103 6.89 -11.76 -2.74
CA ASN A 103 5.85 -12.48 -2.00
C ASN A 103 5.53 -13.85 -2.64
N ARG A 104 5.51 -13.94 -3.98
CA ARG A 104 5.28 -15.21 -4.67
C ARG A 104 6.36 -16.24 -4.35
N VAL A 105 7.62 -15.83 -4.29
CA VAL A 105 8.73 -16.71 -3.88
C VAL A 105 8.52 -17.22 -2.45
N VAL A 106 8.21 -16.33 -1.50
CA VAL A 106 7.99 -16.71 -0.10
C VAL A 106 6.76 -17.63 0.07
N LYS A 107 5.69 -17.40 -0.70
CA LYS A 107 4.47 -18.20 -0.64
C LYS A 107 4.60 -19.59 -1.25
N ALA A 108 5.59 -19.81 -2.12
CA ALA A 108 5.83 -21.10 -2.74
C ALA A 108 6.60 -22.08 -1.84
N LEU A 109 7.09 -21.62 -0.69
CA LEU A 109 7.90 -22.42 0.23
C LEU A 109 7.05 -23.16 1.23
N ASP A 110 7.50 -24.35 1.59
CA ASP A 110 7.05 -25.04 2.79
C ASP A 110 7.78 -24.42 4.02
N PRO A 111 7.06 -23.91 5.04
CA PRO A 111 7.68 -23.43 6.26
C PRO A 111 8.53 -24.47 7.00
N ASP A 112 8.24 -25.76 6.85
CA ASP A 112 8.98 -26.85 7.51
C ASP A 112 10.21 -27.30 6.70
N GLU A 113 10.32 -26.89 5.44
CA GLU A 113 11.42 -27.23 4.52
C GLU A 113 12.11 -25.99 3.91
N VAL A 114 12.39 -24.97 4.73
CA VAL A 114 13.13 -23.77 4.25
C VAL A 114 14.54 -24.16 3.81
N PRO A 115 14.96 -23.85 2.55
CA PRO A 115 16.27 -24.24 2.05
C PRO A 115 17.44 -23.70 2.88
N PRO A 116 18.54 -24.48 3.02
CA PRO A 116 19.72 -24.04 3.78
C PRO A 116 20.44 -22.85 3.12
N ASP A 117 20.25 -22.61 1.82
CA ASP A 117 20.76 -21.47 1.07
C ASP A 117 19.76 -20.29 1.01
N TRP A 118 18.84 -20.22 1.98
CA TRP A 118 17.83 -19.16 2.10
C TRP A 118 18.40 -17.75 1.89
N ARG A 119 18.00 -17.14 0.77
CA ARG A 119 18.30 -15.74 0.48
C ARG A 119 17.24 -14.85 1.11
N ASP A 120 17.60 -14.23 2.23
CA ASP A 120 16.67 -13.41 3.00
C ASP A 120 16.04 -12.27 2.16
N PRO A 121 14.74 -12.33 1.86
CA PRO A 121 14.06 -11.32 1.06
C PRO A 121 13.68 -10.08 1.88
N ARG A 122 13.74 -10.14 3.22
CA ARG A 122 13.19 -9.12 4.12
C ARG A 122 13.82 -7.73 3.89
N PRO A 123 15.16 -7.57 3.73
CA PRO A 123 15.76 -6.26 3.49
C PRO A 123 15.27 -5.59 2.20
N LEU A 124 15.19 -6.35 1.10
CA LEU A 124 14.72 -5.83 -0.17
C LEU A 124 13.22 -5.52 -0.12
N TRP A 125 12.43 -6.42 0.45
CA TRP A 125 10.99 -6.22 0.63
C TRP A 125 10.70 -4.95 1.44
N ARG A 126 11.45 -4.73 2.53
CA ARG A 126 11.33 -3.54 3.39
C ARG A 126 11.56 -2.25 2.62
N ARG A 127 12.59 -2.18 1.77
CA ARG A 127 12.89 -0.97 0.97
C ARG A 127 11.68 -0.57 0.11
N TRP A 128 11.12 -1.53 -0.62
CA TRP A 128 9.94 -1.28 -1.46
C TRP A 128 8.68 -0.98 -0.66
N HIS A 129 8.52 -1.61 0.51
CA HIS A 129 7.41 -1.32 1.40
C HIS A 129 7.48 0.10 1.99
N LEU A 130 8.67 0.56 2.40
CA LEU A 130 8.87 1.93 2.88
C LEU A 130 8.61 2.97 1.79
N LEU A 131 9.03 2.70 0.55
CA LEU A 131 8.69 3.56 -0.59
C LEU A 131 7.18 3.67 -0.76
N ARG A 132 6.45 2.54 -0.75
CA ARG A 132 4.98 2.56 -0.84
C ARG A 132 4.33 3.29 0.33
N THR A 133 4.88 3.14 1.53
CA THR A 133 4.40 3.84 2.73
C THR A 133 4.55 5.35 2.57
N ALA A 134 5.71 5.82 2.08
CA ALA A 134 5.94 7.24 1.81
C ALA A 134 4.99 7.78 0.73
N LEU A 135 4.81 7.05 -0.37
CA LEU A 135 3.87 7.43 -1.44
C LEU A 135 2.43 7.53 -0.92
N ALA A 136 1.99 6.57 -0.10
CA ALA A 136 0.64 6.58 0.48
C ALA A 136 0.43 7.72 1.48
N LEU A 137 1.43 7.99 2.34
CA LEU A 137 1.39 9.11 3.29
C LEU A 137 1.35 10.46 2.57
N LEU A 138 2.12 10.62 1.49
CA LEU A 138 2.03 11.81 0.64
C LEU A 138 0.66 11.89 -0.04
N GLY A 139 0.16 10.77 -0.58
CA GLY A 139 -1.15 10.70 -1.23
C GLY A 139 -2.30 11.14 -0.33
N VAL A 140 -2.40 10.60 0.89
CA VAL A 140 -3.43 11.03 1.84
C VAL A 140 -3.25 12.49 2.29
N THR A 141 -2.01 12.98 2.40
CA THR A 141 -1.74 14.38 2.73
C THR A 141 -2.24 15.30 1.61
N VAL A 142 -1.95 14.97 0.35
CA VAL A 142 -2.43 15.71 -0.82
C VAL A 142 -3.96 15.67 -0.90
N ASN A 143 -4.58 14.51 -0.67
CA ASN A 143 -6.04 14.41 -0.59
C ASN A 143 -6.61 15.29 0.54
N ALA A 144 -6.02 15.28 1.73
CA ALA A 144 -6.46 16.13 2.83
C ALA A 144 -6.39 17.63 2.47
N VAL A 145 -5.32 18.06 1.81
CA VAL A 145 -5.18 19.43 1.31
C VAL A 145 -6.23 19.75 0.25
N ALA A 146 -6.47 18.84 -0.71
CA ALA A 146 -7.50 19.02 -1.74
C ALA A 146 -8.89 19.23 -1.13
N VAL A 147 -9.25 18.39 -0.14
CA VAL A 147 -10.54 18.48 0.56
C VAL A 147 -10.70 19.78 1.35
N VAL A 148 -9.61 20.31 1.93
CA VAL A 148 -9.65 21.60 2.64
C VAL A 148 -9.78 22.78 1.67
N LEU A 149 -9.27 22.65 0.44
CA LEU A 149 -9.23 23.72 -0.55
C LEU A 149 -10.44 23.75 -1.50
N GLY A 150 -11.19 22.65 -1.68
CA GLY A 150 -12.47 22.67 -2.40
C GLY A 150 -12.86 21.38 -3.13
#